data_AF-A0AAU5TA85-F1
#
_entry.id   AF-A0AAU5TA85-F1
#
_cell.length_a   1.000
_cell.length_b   1.000
_cell.length_c   1.000
_cell.angle_alpha   90.00
_cell.angle_beta   90.00
_cell.angle_gamma   90.00
#
_symmetry.space_group_name_H-M   'P 1'
#
loop_
_entity.id
_entity.type
_entity.pdbx_description
1 polymer ?
#
loop_
_entity_poly.entity_id
_entity_poly.type
_entity_poly.pdbx_seq_one_letter_code
_entity_poly.pdbx_strand_id
1 'polypeptide(L)'
;MSEETKGFDEEPEVPTGAGADDAAAEPKAADSSKEDEAAPAGDAAAEALGKESALLAQLDQARTALGERTADLQRLQAEYQNYRRRVERDRIAVKEIAVASLLTELLPTLDDIGRAREHGELVGGFKSVAESLETAAAKMGLQQFGKEGEPFDPTVHEALMHSYAPDVTETTCVAILQPGYRIGERTIRPARVAVAEPQPGAAPAAKSESADGDTPSDKDTDAPDKG
;
A
#
# COMPACT_ATOMS: atom_id res chain seq x y z
N MET A 1 -17.81 12.78 27.87
CA MET A 1 -18.87 11.75 27.81
C MET A 1 -18.16 10.47 27.43
N SER A 2 -17.64 9.77 28.44
CA SER A 2 -16.86 8.54 28.28
C SER A 2 -17.75 7.44 28.83
N GLU A 3 -18.25 6.56 27.96
CA GLU A 3 -19.00 5.38 28.40
C GLU A 3 -18.10 4.15 28.25
N GLU A 4 -17.65 3.66 29.40
CA GLU A 4 -17.05 2.34 29.61
C GLU A 4 -18.07 1.25 29.29
N THR A 5 -17.77 0.38 28.32
CA THR A 5 -18.54 -0.84 28.08
C THR A 5 -18.08 -1.94 29.04
N LYS A 6 -18.97 -2.27 29.98
CA LYS A 6 -18.86 -3.31 31.00
C LYS A 6 -18.73 -4.71 30.39
N GLY A 7 -17.81 -5.50 30.96
CA GLY A 7 -17.37 -6.80 30.48
C GLY A 7 -18.46 -7.86 30.37
N PHE A 8 -18.25 -8.75 29.39
CA PHE A 8 -19.00 -9.97 29.13
C PHE A 8 -18.15 -11.14 29.61
N ASP A 9 -18.33 -11.51 30.87
CA ASP A 9 -17.87 -12.79 31.44
C ASP A 9 -19.07 -13.35 32.20
N GLU A 10 -19.87 -14.15 31.50
CA GLU A 10 -20.93 -14.96 32.10
C GLU A 10 -20.90 -16.32 31.40
N GLU A 11 -20.19 -17.27 32.00
CA GLU A 11 -20.19 -18.68 31.59
C GLU A 11 -21.53 -19.33 31.98
N PRO A 12 -22.14 -20.17 31.11
CA PRO A 12 -23.39 -20.84 31.44
C PRO A 12 -23.16 -22.06 32.35
N GLU A 13 -23.83 -22.07 33.50
CA GLU A 13 -23.88 -23.22 34.42
C GLU A 13 -24.57 -24.44 33.78
N VAL A 14 -23.88 -25.59 33.80
CA VAL A 14 -24.44 -26.91 33.46
C VAL A 14 -24.73 -27.69 34.74
N PRO A 15 -25.97 -28.19 34.98
CA PRO A 15 -26.22 -29.09 36.09
C PRO A 15 -25.85 -30.51 35.66
N THR A 16 -24.77 -31.04 36.23
CA THR A 16 -24.40 -32.46 36.13
C THR A 16 -24.95 -33.20 37.36
N GLY A 17 -25.65 -34.30 37.11
CA GLY A 17 -26.17 -35.19 38.14
C GLY A 17 -25.30 -36.42 38.37
N ALA A 18 -25.44 -36.94 39.60
CA ALA A 18 -25.25 -38.32 40.06
C ALA A 18 -23.90 -38.75 40.67
N GLY A 19 -24.00 -39.24 41.91
CA GLY A 19 -23.04 -40.03 42.69
C GLY A 19 -23.53 -40.07 44.15
N ALA A 20 -24.45 -40.97 44.51
CA ALA A 20 -24.21 -42.33 45.04
C ALA A 20 -23.90 -42.33 46.54
N ASP A 21 -24.84 -42.83 47.35
CA ASP A 21 -24.55 -43.44 48.64
C ASP A 21 -25.52 -44.61 48.90
N ASP A 22 -24.90 -45.73 49.25
CA ASP A 22 -25.43 -47.06 49.50
C ASP A 22 -25.72 -47.23 50.99
N ALA A 23 -26.89 -47.75 51.36
CA ALA A 23 -27.13 -48.27 52.71
C ALA A 23 -28.25 -49.33 52.72
N ALA A 24 -27.84 -50.52 53.15
CA ALA A 24 -28.58 -51.77 53.33
C ALA A 24 -29.90 -51.69 54.13
N ALA A 25 -30.88 -52.51 53.73
CA ALA A 25 -31.79 -53.24 54.62
C ALA A 25 -32.60 -54.33 53.88
N GLU A 26 -32.35 -55.60 54.19
CA GLU A 26 -33.37 -56.68 54.18
C GLU A 26 -33.98 -56.80 55.61
N PRO A 27 -35.07 -57.54 55.90
CA PRO A 27 -35.75 -58.59 55.10
C PRO A 27 -37.31 -58.59 55.17
N LYS A 28 -37.98 -59.38 54.30
CA LYS A 28 -38.91 -60.46 54.71
C LYS A 28 -39.62 -61.13 53.52
N ALA A 29 -39.65 -62.45 53.60
CA ALA A 29 -40.43 -63.36 52.76
C ALA A 29 -41.95 -63.22 53.00
N ALA A 30 -42.72 -63.30 51.92
CA ALA A 30 -44.06 -63.89 51.89
C ALA A 30 -44.33 -64.42 50.48
N ASP A 31 -44.52 -65.73 50.41
CA ASP A 31 -44.95 -66.52 49.26
C ASP A 31 -46.43 -66.23 48.93
N SER A 32 -46.72 -66.00 47.65
CA SER A 32 -47.98 -66.47 47.04
C SER A 32 -47.87 -66.39 45.52
N SER A 33 -47.76 -67.56 44.92
CA SER A 33 -48.03 -67.84 43.52
C SER A 33 -49.44 -67.38 43.10
N LYS A 34 -49.51 -66.59 42.02
CA LYS A 34 -50.66 -66.56 41.11
C LYS A 34 -50.15 -66.48 39.68
N GLU A 35 -50.72 -67.38 38.89
CA GLU A 35 -50.49 -67.63 37.49
C GLU A 35 -50.85 -66.42 36.61
N ASP A 36 -50.05 -66.30 35.55
CA ASP A 36 -50.44 -65.95 34.18
C ASP A 36 -51.09 -64.57 33.95
N GLU A 37 -50.23 -63.60 33.65
CA GLU A 37 -50.57 -62.56 32.67
C GLU A 37 -49.31 -62.23 31.86
N ALA A 38 -49.06 -63.03 30.82
CA ALA A 38 -48.10 -62.70 29.78
C ALA A 38 -48.59 -61.45 29.00
N ALA A 39 -48.24 -60.27 29.49
CA ALA A 39 -48.21 -59.02 28.76
C ALA A 39 -46.76 -58.72 28.30
N PRO A 40 -46.56 -57.98 27.19
CA PRO A 40 -45.57 -58.34 26.18
C PRO A 40 -44.16 -57.81 26.48
N ALA A 41 -43.21 -58.72 26.77
CA ALA A 41 -41.79 -58.39 26.83
C ALA A 41 -41.22 -57.88 25.48
N GLY A 42 -41.91 -58.16 24.36
CA GLY A 42 -41.56 -57.65 23.03
C GLY A 42 -41.88 -56.17 22.81
N ASP A 43 -42.84 -55.60 23.56
CA ASP A 43 -43.34 -54.24 23.33
C ASP A 43 -42.47 -53.19 24.04
N ALA A 44 -41.98 -53.51 25.24
CA ALA A 44 -41.01 -52.68 25.96
C ALA A 44 -39.63 -52.63 25.26
N ALA A 45 -39.19 -53.76 24.68
CA ALA A 45 -37.95 -53.82 23.89
C ALA A 45 -38.09 -53.08 22.56
N ALA A 46 -39.25 -53.16 21.90
CA ALA A 46 -39.55 -52.41 20.68
C ALA A 46 -39.65 -50.89 20.95
N GLU A 47 -40.25 -50.47 22.07
CA GLU A 47 -40.25 -49.06 22.48
C GLU A 47 -38.83 -48.53 22.76
N ALA A 48 -37.97 -49.32 23.41
CA ALA A 48 -36.60 -48.91 23.71
C ALA A 48 -35.77 -48.71 22.43
N LEU A 49 -35.87 -49.64 21.47
CA LEU A 49 -35.27 -49.52 20.13
C LEU A 49 -35.83 -48.33 19.34
N GLY A 50 -37.14 -48.07 19.45
CA GLY A 50 -37.77 -46.90 18.84
C GLY A 50 -37.21 -45.58 19.40
N LYS A 51 -37.08 -45.48 20.72
CA LYS A 51 -36.49 -44.32 21.42
C LYS A 51 -35.03 -44.11 21.05
N GLU A 52 -34.23 -45.18 20.99
CA GLU A 52 -32.82 -45.12 20.57
C GLU A 52 -32.68 -44.63 19.12
N SER A 53 -33.50 -45.15 18.19
CA SER A 53 -33.48 -44.68 16.79
C SER A 53 -33.87 -43.20 16.65
N ALA A 54 -34.84 -42.73 17.45
CA ALA A 54 -35.26 -41.33 17.47
C ALA A 54 -34.16 -40.41 18.02
N LEU A 55 -33.45 -40.84 19.05
CA LEU A 55 -32.30 -40.11 19.60
C LEU A 55 -31.14 -40.03 18.60
N LEU A 56 -30.83 -41.12 17.89
CA LEU A 56 -29.81 -41.14 16.84
C LEU A 56 -30.17 -40.18 15.70
N ALA A 57 -31.44 -40.18 15.26
CA ALA A 57 -31.92 -39.25 14.23
C ALA A 57 -31.80 -37.78 14.66
N GLN A 58 -32.14 -37.47 15.92
CA GLN A 58 -31.97 -36.11 16.47
C GLN A 58 -30.49 -35.71 16.55
N LEU A 59 -29.62 -36.64 16.93
CA LEU A 59 -28.18 -36.42 17.04
C LEU A 59 -27.57 -36.14 15.67
N ASP A 60 -27.93 -36.90 14.63
CA ASP A 60 -27.46 -36.68 13.28
C ASP A 60 -27.99 -35.36 12.68
N GLN A 61 -29.24 -34.99 12.99
CA GLN A 61 -29.78 -33.67 12.64
C GLN A 61 -28.99 -32.54 13.31
N ALA A 62 -28.67 -32.67 14.61
CA ALA A 62 -27.89 -31.69 15.34
C ALA A 62 -26.44 -31.58 14.80
N ARG A 63 -25.80 -32.70 14.46
CA ARG A 63 -24.48 -32.72 13.82
C ARG A 63 -24.48 -32.03 12.46
N THR A 64 -25.52 -32.29 11.66
CA THR A 64 -25.68 -31.65 10.33
C THR A 64 -25.82 -30.15 10.49
N ALA A 65 -26.72 -29.69 11.38
CA ALA A 65 -26.90 -28.26 11.65
C ALA A 65 -25.62 -27.61 12.18
N LEU A 66 -24.86 -28.28 13.04
CA LEU A 66 -23.56 -27.79 13.53
C LEU A 66 -22.55 -27.67 12.36
N GLY A 67 -22.48 -28.67 11.50
CA GLY A 67 -21.65 -28.65 10.29
C GLY A 67 -21.96 -27.48 9.36
N GLU A 68 -23.25 -27.26 9.07
CA GLU A 68 -23.71 -26.13 8.25
C GLU A 68 -23.35 -24.78 8.90
N ARG A 69 -23.62 -24.62 10.20
CA ARG A 69 -23.32 -23.37 10.92
C ARG A 69 -21.82 -23.11 11.03
N THR A 70 -21.00 -24.14 11.23
CA THR A 70 -19.54 -23.99 11.25
C THR A 70 -18.99 -23.63 9.88
N ALA A 71 -19.52 -24.22 8.80
CA ALA A 71 -19.17 -23.84 7.44
C ALA A 71 -19.56 -22.39 7.11
N ASP A 72 -20.76 -21.97 7.52
CA ASP A 72 -21.22 -20.58 7.36
C ASP A 72 -20.32 -19.60 8.12
N LEU A 73 -19.94 -19.92 9.36
CA LEU A 73 -19.04 -19.09 10.16
C LEU A 73 -17.65 -19.00 9.54
N GLN A 74 -17.10 -20.10 9.02
CA GLN A 74 -15.82 -20.11 8.32
C GLN A 74 -15.88 -19.25 7.05
N ARG A 75 -16.98 -19.32 6.29
CA ARG A 75 -17.20 -18.48 5.11
C ARG A 75 -17.25 -17.00 5.49
N LEU A 76 -18.04 -16.64 6.50
CA LEU A 76 -18.16 -15.27 6.99
C LEU A 76 -16.82 -14.73 7.51
N GLN A 77 -16.05 -15.57 8.21
CA GLN A 77 -14.72 -15.19 8.68
C GLN A 77 -13.77 -14.90 7.50
N ALA A 78 -13.80 -15.72 6.45
CA ALA A 78 -13.00 -15.50 5.24
C ALA A 78 -13.43 -14.20 4.52
N GLU A 79 -14.74 -13.97 4.36
CA GLU A 79 -15.29 -12.75 3.77
C GLU A 79 -14.87 -11.51 4.58
N TYR A 80 -14.95 -11.56 5.90
CA TYR A 80 -14.54 -10.47 6.79
C TYR A 80 -13.04 -10.17 6.68
N GLN A 81 -12.19 -11.21 6.65
CA GLN A 81 -10.74 -11.01 6.44
C GLN A 81 -10.44 -10.35 5.10
N ASN A 82 -11.13 -10.78 4.03
CA ASN A 82 -10.98 -10.18 2.70
C ASN A 82 -11.47 -8.73 2.68
N TYR A 83 -12.62 -8.45 3.30
CA TYR A 83 -13.14 -7.10 3.47
C TYR A 83 -12.15 -6.21 4.23
N ARG A 84 -11.61 -6.67 5.37
CA ARG A 84 -10.63 -5.91 6.16
C ARG A 84 -9.38 -5.58 5.36
N ARG A 85 -8.83 -6.55 4.63
CA ARG A 85 -7.67 -6.34 3.73
C ARG A 85 -7.99 -5.33 2.63
N ARG A 86 -9.20 -5.34 2.07
CA ARG A 86 -9.63 -4.39 1.05
C ARG A 86 -9.76 -2.98 1.62
N VAL A 87 -10.47 -2.81 2.73
CA VAL A 87 -10.66 -1.52 3.38
C VAL A 87 -9.33 -0.88 3.77
N GLU A 88 -8.36 -1.65 4.26
CA GLU A 88 -7.05 -1.10 4.61
C GLU A 88 -6.29 -0.58 3.39
N ARG A 89 -6.31 -1.34 2.28
CA ARG A 89 -5.72 -0.86 1.00
C ARG A 89 -6.42 0.39 0.49
N ASP A 90 -7.75 0.41 0.53
CA ASP A 90 -8.54 1.54 0.05
C ASP A 90 -8.29 2.79 0.91
N ARG A 91 -8.11 2.64 2.23
CA ARG A 91 -7.75 3.74 3.13
C ARG A 91 -6.43 4.39 2.76
N ILE A 92 -5.40 3.59 2.46
CA ILE A 92 -4.09 4.09 2.02
C ILE A 92 -4.25 4.83 0.69
N ALA A 93 -4.94 4.22 -0.28
CA ALA A 93 -5.17 4.83 -1.59
C ALA A 93 -5.92 6.17 -1.49
N VAL A 94 -6.96 6.26 -0.67
CA VAL A 94 -7.71 7.51 -0.44
C VAL A 94 -6.81 8.58 0.17
N LYS A 95 -5.94 8.22 1.12
CA LYS A 95 -4.98 9.18 1.70
C LYS A 95 -4.00 9.70 0.65
N GLU A 96 -3.45 8.82 -0.19
CA GLU A 96 -2.53 9.21 -1.28
C GLU A 96 -3.22 10.12 -2.30
N ILE A 97 -4.45 9.79 -2.70
CA ILE A 97 -5.25 10.63 -3.61
C ILE A 97 -5.52 12.00 -2.98
N ALA A 98 -5.91 12.05 -1.70
CA ALA A 98 -6.18 13.32 -1.02
C ALA A 98 -4.92 14.21 -0.93
N VAL A 99 -3.77 13.62 -0.61
CA VAL A 99 -2.48 14.34 -0.61
C VAL A 99 -2.12 14.84 -2.01
N ALA A 100 -2.28 14.01 -3.04
CA ALA A 100 -2.01 14.41 -4.41
C ALA A 100 -2.92 15.56 -4.88
N SER A 101 -4.21 15.52 -4.55
CA SER A 101 -5.16 16.59 -4.86
C SER A 101 -4.77 17.90 -4.18
N LEU A 102 -4.44 17.87 -2.89
CA LEU A 102 -3.98 19.06 -2.17
C LEU A 102 -2.70 19.64 -2.78
N LEU A 103 -1.71 18.78 -3.09
CA LEU A 103 -0.44 19.23 -3.66
C LEU A 103 -0.63 19.79 -5.07
N THR A 104 -1.56 19.24 -5.86
CA THR A 104 -1.91 19.76 -7.20
C THR A 104 -2.37 21.21 -7.13
N GLU A 105 -3.25 21.53 -6.19
CA GLU A 105 -3.74 22.90 -5.98
C GLU A 105 -2.67 23.85 -5.42
N LEU A 106 -1.65 23.31 -4.74
CA LEU A 106 -0.53 24.09 -4.21
C LEU A 106 0.57 24.35 -5.26
N LEU A 107 0.61 23.60 -6.37
CA LEU A 107 1.65 23.72 -7.39
C LEU A 107 1.80 25.14 -7.97
N PRO A 108 0.73 25.89 -8.30
CA PRO A 108 0.87 27.25 -8.80
C PRO A 108 1.63 28.16 -7.82
N THR A 109 1.39 28.01 -6.52
CA THR A 109 2.11 28.79 -5.49
C THR A 109 3.58 28.40 -5.41
N LEU A 110 3.90 27.10 -5.54
CA LEU A 110 5.30 26.64 -5.61
C LEU A 110 5.99 27.16 -6.89
N ASP A 111 5.27 27.24 -8.00
CA ASP A 111 5.80 27.80 -9.26
C ASP A 111 6.10 29.30 -9.11
N ASP A 112 5.22 30.06 -8.45
CA ASP A 112 5.44 31.49 -8.19
C ASP A 112 6.62 31.73 -7.24
N ILE A 113 6.79 30.87 -6.23
CA ILE A 113 7.99 30.88 -5.37
C ILE A 113 9.26 30.63 -6.19
N GLY A 114 9.22 29.65 -7.11
CA GLY A 114 10.32 29.37 -8.03
C GLY A 114 10.65 30.59 -8.92
N ARG A 115 9.62 31.21 -9.51
CA ARG A 115 9.76 32.41 -10.33
C ARG A 115 10.35 33.59 -9.55
N ALA A 116 9.87 33.83 -8.34
CA ALA A 116 10.42 34.87 -7.45
C ALA A 116 11.89 34.59 -7.08
N ARG A 117 12.27 33.31 -6.92
CA ARG A 117 13.65 32.90 -6.69
C ARG A 117 14.55 33.18 -7.90
N GLU A 118 14.10 32.84 -9.10
CA GLU A 118 14.82 33.10 -10.35
C GLU A 118 15.07 34.59 -10.60
N HIS A 119 14.10 35.45 -10.23
CA HIS A 119 14.24 36.91 -10.31
C HIS A 119 14.99 37.55 -9.12
N GLY A 120 15.43 36.76 -8.14
CA GLY A 120 16.15 37.27 -6.97
C GLY A 120 15.28 38.05 -5.97
N GLU A 121 13.96 37.93 -6.06
CA GLU A 121 12.98 38.60 -5.20
C GLU A 121 12.77 37.85 -3.87
N LEU A 122 13.18 36.58 -3.83
CA LEU A 122 13.04 35.72 -2.66
C LEU A 122 14.17 35.95 -1.64
N VAL A 123 14.03 37.00 -0.83
CA VAL A 123 15.01 37.43 0.19
C VAL A 123 14.45 37.49 1.61
N GLY A 124 15.36 37.45 2.60
CA GLY A 124 15.03 37.62 4.02
C GLY A 124 14.08 36.56 4.56
N GLY A 125 13.13 36.97 5.40
CA GLY A 125 12.18 36.05 6.06
C GLY A 125 11.28 35.28 5.09
N PHE A 126 10.98 35.86 3.92
CA PHE A 126 10.14 35.20 2.92
C PHE A 126 10.85 34.00 2.26
N LYS A 127 12.18 34.08 2.10
CA LYS A 127 13.00 32.93 1.70
C LYS A 127 12.87 31.75 2.67
N SER A 128 12.95 32.01 3.97
CA SER A 128 12.82 30.95 4.99
C SER A 128 11.42 30.33 5.00
N VAL A 129 10.37 31.12 4.76
CA VAL A 129 9.00 30.61 4.63
C VAL A 129 8.85 29.72 3.39
N ALA A 130 9.37 30.17 2.24
CA ALA A 130 9.38 29.38 1.01
C ALA A 130 10.12 28.04 1.18
N GLU A 131 11.32 28.05 1.75
CA GLU A 131 12.09 26.83 2.04
C GLU A 131 11.37 25.90 3.02
N SER A 132 10.67 26.46 4.01
CA SER A 132 9.86 25.68 4.95
C SER A 132 8.66 25.01 4.26
N LEU A 133 8.02 25.72 3.32
CA LEU A 133 6.90 25.19 2.52
C LEU A 133 7.37 24.09 1.57
N GLU A 134 8.47 24.31 0.85
CA GLU A 134 9.11 23.33 -0.02
C GLU A 134 9.50 22.07 0.77
N THR A 135 10.08 22.24 1.97
CA THR A 135 10.42 21.14 2.88
C THR A 135 9.18 20.38 3.36
N ALA A 136 8.09 21.08 3.66
CA ALA A 136 6.83 20.45 4.05
C ALA A 136 6.24 19.63 2.90
N ALA A 137 6.23 20.17 1.68
CA ALA A 137 5.77 19.45 0.49
C ALA A 137 6.64 18.21 0.19
N ALA A 138 7.97 18.33 0.33
CA ALA A 138 8.90 17.22 0.16
C ALA A 138 8.66 16.09 1.19
N LYS A 139 8.35 16.43 2.45
CA LYS A 139 7.98 15.44 3.49
C LYS A 139 6.67 14.70 3.17
N MET A 140 5.77 15.32 2.40
CA MET A 140 4.56 14.68 1.89
C MET A 140 4.80 13.82 0.66
N GLY A 141 6.07 13.71 0.21
CA GLY A 141 6.48 12.87 -0.91
C GLY A 141 6.57 13.58 -2.26
N LEU A 142 6.35 14.90 -2.31
CA LEU A 142 6.47 15.68 -3.53
C LEU A 142 7.94 15.77 -3.97
N GLN A 143 8.21 15.44 -5.23
CA GLN A 143 9.55 15.54 -5.84
C GLN A 143 9.45 16.34 -7.13
N GLN A 144 10.30 17.36 -7.25
CA GLN A 144 10.47 18.16 -8.46
C GLN A 144 11.42 17.46 -9.44
N PHE A 145 11.14 17.53 -10.73
CA PHE A 145 11.99 17.01 -11.80
C PHE A 145 11.90 17.89 -13.07
N GLY A 146 12.74 17.60 -14.06
CA GLY A 146 12.87 18.40 -15.27
C GLY A 146 13.91 19.48 -15.05
N LYS A 147 15.18 19.13 -15.21
CA LYS A 147 16.31 20.05 -15.20
C LYS A 147 16.86 20.23 -16.61
N GLU A 148 17.46 21.39 -16.85
CA GLU A 148 18.15 21.65 -18.11
C GLU A 148 19.29 20.65 -18.30
N GLY A 149 19.41 20.13 -19.53
CA GLY A 149 20.37 19.10 -19.91
C GLY A 149 19.92 17.66 -19.63
N GLU A 150 18.75 17.42 -19.02
CA GLU A 150 18.20 16.07 -18.88
C GLU A 150 17.70 15.53 -20.23
N PRO A 151 17.87 14.22 -20.52
CA PRO A 151 17.31 13.61 -21.71
C PRO A 151 15.78 13.70 -21.69
N PHE A 152 15.19 13.92 -22.87
CA PHE A 152 13.75 14.05 -22.98
C PHE A 152 13.05 12.69 -22.85
N ASP A 153 12.20 12.54 -21.84
CA ASP A 153 11.32 11.39 -21.65
C ASP A 153 9.84 11.80 -21.83
N PRO A 154 9.15 11.31 -22.87
CA PRO A 154 7.74 11.61 -23.13
C PRO A 154 6.76 11.20 -22.01
N THR A 155 7.17 10.30 -21.10
CA THR A 155 6.31 9.84 -20.00
C THR A 155 6.22 10.84 -18.86
N VAL A 156 7.22 11.73 -18.74
CA VAL A 156 7.32 12.72 -17.66
C VAL A 156 7.49 14.15 -18.17
N HIS A 157 7.86 14.35 -19.44
CA HIS A 157 8.06 15.66 -20.05
C HIS A 157 7.00 15.97 -21.12
N GLU A 158 6.54 17.23 -21.14
CA GLU A 158 5.69 17.81 -22.17
C GLU A 158 6.53 18.81 -22.98
N ALA A 159 6.90 18.46 -24.21
CA ALA A 159 7.65 19.36 -25.10
C ALA A 159 6.70 20.43 -25.67
N LEU A 160 6.97 21.70 -25.38
CA LEU A 160 6.20 22.84 -25.91
C LEU A 160 6.91 23.53 -27.07
N MET A 161 8.23 23.41 -27.14
CA MET A 161 9.06 24.04 -28.17
C MET A 161 10.09 23.03 -28.65
N HIS A 162 10.31 23.01 -29.96
CA HIS A 162 11.29 22.14 -30.61
C HIS A 162 12.29 23.00 -31.37
N SER A 163 13.57 22.67 -31.23
CA SER A 163 14.68 23.34 -31.90
C SER A 163 15.74 22.33 -32.32
N TYR A 164 16.72 22.76 -33.11
CA TYR A 164 17.90 21.96 -33.44
C TYR A 164 19.13 22.58 -32.79
N ALA A 165 19.98 21.75 -32.21
CA ALA A 165 21.28 22.18 -31.68
C ALA A 165 22.38 21.22 -32.14
N PRO A 166 23.55 21.73 -32.56
CA PRO A 166 24.69 20.89 -32.96
C PRO A 166 25.36 20.20 -31.75
N ASP A 167 25.12 20.70 -30.55
CA ASP A 167 25.82 20.29 -29.32
C ASP A 167 25.11 19.13 -28.58
N VAL A 168 23.93 18.72 -29.03
CA VAL A 168 23.16 17.62 -28.41
C VAL A 168 23.25 16.36 -29.28
N THR A 169 23.47 15.21 -28.65
CA THR A 169 23.56 13.92 -29.34
C THR A 169 22.22 13.19 -29.43
N GLU A 170 21.26 13.58 -28.59
CA GLU A 170 19.91 13.03 -28.50
C GLU A 170 18.91 14.13 -28.12
N THR A 171 17.62 13.87 -28.23
CA THR A 171 16.57 14.84 -27.86
C THR A 171 16.70 15.21 -26.38
N THR A 172 17.12 16.43 -26.11
CA THR A 172 17.50 16.90 -24.76
C THR A 172 16.66 18.10 -24.36
N CYS A 173 16.29 18.19 -23.08
CA CYS A 173 15.61 19.35 -22.51
C CYS A 173 16.60 20.51 -22.40
N VAL A 174 16.50 21.51 -23.27
CA VAL A 174 17.42 22.68 -23.29
C VAL A 174 16.96 23.83 -22.41
N ALA A 175 15.66 23.93 -22.13
CA ALA A 175 15.12 24.90 -21.19
C ALA A 175 13.90 24.32 -20.49
N ILE A 176 13.75 24.62 -19.21
CA ILE A 176 12.60 24.21 -18.41
C ILE A 176 11.67 25.41 -18.26
N LEU A 177 10.52 25.36 -18.94
CA LEU A 177 9.52 26.44 -18.92
C LEU A 177 8.67 26.36 -17.65
N GLN A 178 8.39 25.14 -17.20
CA GLN A 178 7.69 24.88 -15.96
C GLN A 178 8.15 23.55 -15.37
N PRO A 179 8.54 23.50 -14.09
CA PRO A 179 9.02 22.28 -13.47
C PRO A 179 7.93 21.21 -13.35
N GLY A 180 8.34 19.95 -13.48
CA GLY A 180 7.49 18.78 -13.28
C GLY A 180 7.48 18.34 -11.82
N TYR A 181 6.40 17.70 -11.40
CA TYR A 181 6.22 17.20 -10.03
C TYR A 181 5.62 15.79 -10.00
N ARG A 182 6.17 14.94 -9.12
CA ARG A 182 5.71 13.56 -8.88
C ARG A 182 5.64 13.22 -7.40
N ILE A 183 4.81 12.24 -7.04
CA ILE A 183 4.78 11.61 -5.70
C ILE A 183 5.07 10.13 -5.87
N GLY A 184 6.18 9.66 -5.29
CA GLY A 184 6.65 8.30 -5.53
C GLY A 184 6.83 8.06 -7.03
N GLU A 185 6.10 7.09 -7.58
CA GLU A 185 6.13 6.74 -9.02
C GLU A 185 5.07 7.47 -9.85
N ARG A 186 4.13 8.19 -9.21
CA ARG A 186 3.03 8.85 -9.90
C ARG A 186 3.38 10.29 -10.25
N THR A 187 3.41 10.60 -11.54
CA THR A 187 3.48 11.98 -12.04
C THR A 187 2.19 12.72 -11.73
N ILE A 188 2.30 13.88 -11.05
CA ILE A 188 1.16 14.80 -10.83
C ILE A 188 1.04 15.73 -12.02
N ARG A 189 2.18 16.30 -12.44
CA ARG A 189 2.27 17.25 -13.54
C ARG A 189 3.58 17.01 -14.30
N PRO A 190 3.54 16.83 -15.63
CA PRO A 190 4.76 16.71 -16.42
C PRO A 190 5.55 18.03 -16.39
N ALA A 191 6.87 17.95 -16.59
CA ALA A 191 7.68 19.14 -16.77
C ALA A 191 7.46 19.68 -18.19
N ARG A 192 7.21 20.99 -18.31
CA ARG A 192 7.08 21.62 -19.62
C ARG A 192 8.43 22.13 -20.06
N VAL A 193 8.89 21.64 -21.19
CA VAL A 193 10.27 21.81 -21.63
C VAL A 193 10.34 22.30 -23.07
N ALA A 194 11.40 23.04 -23.37
CA ALA A 194 11.88 23.20 -24.73
C ALA A 194 12.92 22.12 -24.99
N VAL A 195 12.79 21.41 -26.11
CA VAL A 195 13.72 20.35 -26.51
C VAL A 195 14.56 20.78 -27.70
N ALA A 196 15.79 20.27 -27.75
CA ALA A 196 16.62 20.35 -28.93
C ALA A 196 16.95 18.94 -29.44
N GLU A 197 16.90 18.77 -30.75
CA GLU A 197 17.36 17.58 -31.45
C GLU A 197 18.71 17.82 -32.11
N PRO A 198 19.52 16.76 -32.29
CA PRO A 198 20.73 16.85 -33.11
C PRO A 198 20.38 17.35 -34.50
N GLN A 199 21.15 18.32 -35.01
CA GLN A 199 20.93 18.84 -36.35
C GLN A 199 21.15 17.73 -37.40
N PRO A 200 20.16 17.44 -38.28
CA PRO A 200 20.32 16.40 -39.29
C PRO A 200 21.51 16.70 -40.21
N GLY A 201 22.57 15.90 -40.12
CA GLY A 201 23.80 16.07 -40.91
C GLY A 201 24.96 16.77 -40.18
N ALA A 202 24.83 17.16 -38.92
CA ALA A 202 25.96 17.57 -38.11
C ALA A 202 26.70 16.33 -37.57
N ALA A 203 27.96 16.13 -37.98
CA ALA A 203 28.83 15.14 -37.35
C ALA A 203 29.06 15.55 -35.88
N PRO A 204 29.09 14.61 -34.92
CA PRO A 204 29.30 14.95 -33.52
C PRO A 204 30.63 15.67 -33.37
N ALA A 205 30.61 16.89 -32.83
CA ALA A 205 31.82 17.64 -32.54
C ALA A 205 32.62 16.88 -31.49
N ALA A 206 33.69 16.21 -31.94
CA ALA A 206 34.67 15.61 -31.06
C ALA A 206 35.20 16.71 -30.14
N LYS A 207 35.11 16.48 -28.82
CA LYS A 207 35.77 17.30 -27.81
C LYS A 207 37.25 17.41 -28.20
N SER A 208 37.66 18.63 -28.54
CA SER A 208 39.06 18.99 -28.72
C SER A 208 39.75 18.86 -27.36
N GLU A 209 40.39 17.71 -27.13
CA GLU A 209 41.40 17.58 -26.10
C GLU A 209 42.54 18.54 -26.45
N SER A 210 42.67 19.57 -25.63
CA SER A 210 43.84 20.45 -25.64
C SER A 210 45.01 19.65 -25.07
N ALA A 211 45.79 19.03 -25.95
CA ALA A 211 47.07 18.43 -25.61
C ALA A 211 48.12 19.54 -25.49
N ASP A 212 48.37 19.93 -24.24
CA ASP A 212 49.62 20.53 -23.77
C ASP A 212 50.79 19.62 -24.19
N GLY A 213 51.86 20.17 -24.78
CA GLY A 213 52.95 19.33 -25.29
C GLY A 213 54.05 20.06 -26.05
N ASP A 214 54.82 20.84 -25.31
CA ASP A 214 56.29 20.89 -25.36
C ASP A 214 57.03 21.41 -26.61
N THR A 215 58.02 22.26 -26.34
CA THR A 215 58.95 22.90 -27.28
C THR A 215 60.08 21.91 -27.61
N PRO A 216 60.73 22.00 -28.79
CA PRO A 216 62.15 22.28 -28.69
C PRO A 216 62.66 23.33 -29.69
N SER A 217 63.53 24.15 -29.11
CA SER A 217 64.59 24.97 -29.66
C SER A 217 65.26 24.44 -30.93
N ASP A 218 65.45 25.33 -31.92
CA ASP A 218 66.63 25.32 -32.78
C ASP A 218 67.40 26.63 -32.62
N LYS A 219 68.63 26.49 -32.15
CA LYS A 219 69.68 27.51 -32.19
C LYS A 219 70.29 27.45 -33.59
N ASP A 220 70.36 28.58 -34.28
CA ASP A 220 71.53 28.84 -35.12
C ASP A 220 71.90 30.32 -35.08
N THR A 221 73.15 30.51 -34.72
CA THR A 221 73.99 31.70 -34.67
C THR A 221 74.33 32.23 -36.06
N ASP A 222 74.51 33.56 -36.21
CA ASP A 222 75.73 34.25 -36.70
C ASP A 222 75.38 35.74 -36.97
N ALA A 223 75.63 36.69 -36.05
CA ALA A 223 76.84 37.53 -35.91
C ALA A 223 76.86 38.78 -36.85
N PRO A 224 77.77 39.76 -36.68
CA PRO A 224 77.40 41.12 -36.21
C PRO A 224 77.90 42.27 -37.13
N ASP A 225 77.39 43.51 -37.02
CA ASP A 225 78.25 44.70 -37.23
C ASP A 225 77.65 46.07 -36.82
N LYS A 226 78.48 46.79 -36.04
CA LYS A 226 78.75 48.25 -35.98
C LYS A 226 77.65 49.32 -35.88
N GLY A 227 77.86 50.21 -34.92
CA GLY A 227 77.41 51.60 -34.94
C GLY A 227 77.39 52.25 -33.56
#